data_AF-A0A7W9B3J0-F1
#
_entry.id   AF-A0A7W9B3J0-F1
#
_cell.length_a   1.000
_cell.length_b   1.000
_cell.length_c   1.000
_cell.angle_alpha   90.00
_cell.angle_beta   90.00
_cell.angle_gamma   90.00
#
_symmetry.space_group_name_H-M   'P 1'
#
loop_
_entity.id
_entity.type
_entity.pdbx_description
1 polymer ?
#
loop_
_entity_poly.entity_id
_entity_poly.type
_entity_poly.pdbx_seq_one_letter_code
_entity_poly.pdbx_strand_id
1 'polypeptide(L)'
;MRGTVIRRIRQGARKLLRDQRGNAFMLTAAAVVPLIGIVGSAVDIGRAYMTQLRLQQACDAGVLAGRRSMAGGTYTDAAEAEANKMFNFNFPAGIYGSSGINFDSQQPSTGASDVTGTAHATLPTALMYIFGKDQFALTANCTAKLEISNVDVMLVLDVTGSMRGTRIAGLQTAAKDFFETLSGADIGDGQLRFGVVPYSSTVNVGQILYNADPSWLSESVTLPSRSGDGWKEVEECGWQGSKWNREWVCEKKNRYFYRYENRTLPVGSIAPGSELTFNTGSNGSDETAVWDGCIMERQTTVFGPSETAPSTAFDMDIESSPTSDDATKWKLFLPAFTYDRGRTDPETSSTDRASLAEYGGDTAACPVAAMKLKKVVEDGTVVSDDEIDETAFDDYIDDLEAKGFTYHDVGMAWGARLISPTGLFASDNAKAEKNDRPISRHILFMTDGEMNTPRDNLSHQGLERSLPRIGATDNKDAIARHNNRFRQLCERAKRQGITIWVVSFGVSSNSNLNSCASSGQAYESNDSDELNENFQAIARQISKLRLSQ
;
A
#
# COMPACT_ATOMS: atom_id res chain seq x y z
N MET A 1 -68.90 -9.33 98.90
CA MET A 1 -68.67 -9.58 97.45
C MET A 1 -67.66 -8.60 96.84
N ARG A 2 -66.36 -8.63 97.23
CA ARG A 2 -65.35 -7.64 96.74
C ARG A 2 -64.05 -8.25 96.16
N GLY A 3 -63.91 -9.59 96.11
CA GLY A 3 -62.66 -10.26 95.71
C GLY A 3 -62.55 -10.70 94.24
N THR A 4 -63.65 -10.69 93.47
CA THR A 4 -63.72 -11.38 92.16
C THR A 4 -63.34 -10.50 90.96
N VAL A 5 -63.41 -9.17 91.07
CA VAL A 5 -63.12 -8.24 89.96
C VAL A 5 -61.61 -8.05 89.77
N ILE A 6 -60.85 -7.87 90.84
CA ILE A 6 -59.40 -7.64 90.80
C ILE A 6 -58.63 -8.87 90.26
N ARG A 7 -59.11 -10.08 90.58
CA ARG A 7 -58.51 -11.33 90.08
C ARG A 7 -58.76 -11.55 88.59
N ARG A 8 -59.94 -11.16 88.07
CA ARG A 8 -60.26 -11.21 86.63
C ARG A 8 -59.48 -10.16 85.83
N ILE A 9 -59.29 -8.96 86.37
CA ILE A 9 -58.45 -7.92 85.74
C ILE A 9 -56.97 -8.35 85.70
N ARG A 10 -56.42 -8.92 86.78
CA ARG A 10 -55.04 -9.45 86.78
C ARG A 10 -54.85 -10.63 85.81
N GLN A 11 -55.85 -11.49 85.64
CA GLN A 11 -55.80 -12.58 84.65
C GLN A 11 -55.94 -12.06 83.22
N GLY A 12 -56.76 -11.03 82.97
CA GLY A 12 -56.87 -10.34 81.68
C GLY A 12 -55.58 -9.61 81.28
N ALA A 13 -54.97 -8.88 82.22
CA ALA A 13 -53.69 -8.17 81.98
C ALA A 13 -52.52 -9.12 81.73
N ARG A 14 -52.46 -10.27 82.41
CA ARG A 14 -51.47 -11.33 82.10
C ARG A 14 -51.72 -12.00 80.75
N LYS A 15 -52.98 -12.08 80.29
CA LYS A 15 -53.32 -12.58 78.95
C LYS A 15 -52.92 -11.57 77.87
N LEU A 16 -53.10 -10.27 78.10
CA LEU A 16 -52.70 -9.19 77.21
C LEU A 16 -51.16 -9.08 77.09
N LEU A 17 -50.43 -9.18 78.21
CA LEU A 17 -48.97 -9.17 78.25
C LEU A 17 -48.32 -10.42 77.64
N ARG A 18 -49.08 -11.52 77.49
CA ARG A 18 -48.63 -12.75 76.80
C ARG A 18 -49.16 -12.85 75.37
N ASP A 19 -49.88 -11.84 74.88
CA ASP A 19 -50.48 -11.88 73.55
C ASP A 19 -49.44 -11.54 72.48
N GLN A 20 -48.88 -12.57 71.85
CA GLN A 20 -47.86 -12.45 70.79
C GLN A 20 -48.45 -12.06 69.43
N ARG A 21 -49.79 -11.92 69.31
CA ARG A 21 -50.46 -11.62 68.03
C ARG A 21 -50.13 -10.23 67.47
N GLY A 22 -49.60 -9.32 68.29
CA GLY A 22 -49.13 -7.98 67.86
C GLY A 22 -47.65 -7.90 67.47
N ASN A 23 -46.82 -8.88 67.85
CA ASN A 23 -45.37 -8.84 67.57
C ASN A 23 -45.06 -9.01 66.07
N ALA A 24 -45.89 -9.78 65.36
CA ALA A 24 -45.79 -9.94 63.91
C ALA A 24 -45.98 -8.61 63.15
N PHE A 25 -46.90 -7.75 63.60
CA PHE A 25 -47.12 -6.43 63.00
C PHE A 25 -45.92 -5.51 63.21
N MET A 26 -45.33 -5.49 64.40
CA MET A 26 -44.15 -4.66 64.69
C MET A 26 -42.90 -5.14 63.94
N LEU A 27 -42.68 -6.45 63.85
CA LEU A 27 -41.58 -7.02 63.05
C LEU A 27 -41.78 -6.79 61.55
N THR A 28 -43.02 -6.90 61.05
CA THR A 28 -43.33 -6.61 59.65
C THR A 28 -43.14 -5.13 59.32
N ALA A 29 -43.63 -4.22 60.18
CA ALA A 29 -43.43 -2.79 60.00
C ALA A 29 -41.94 -2.41 60.04
N ALA A 30 -41.16 -3.02 60.94
CA ALA A 30 -39.71 -2.82 61.00
C ALA A 30 -38.97 -3.41 59.78
N ALA A 31 -39.46 -4.49 59.17
CA ALA A 31 -38.88 -5.11 57.97
C ALA A 31 -39.24 -4.37 56.66
N VAL A 32 -40.36 -3.65 56.63
CA VAL A 32 -40.80 -2.86 55.48
C VAL A 32 -39.85 -1.69 55.21
N VAL A 33 -39.32 -1.03 56.25
CA VAL A 33 -38.39 0.10 56.11
C VAL A 33 -37.10 -0.28 55.35
N PRO A 34 -36.34 -1.33 55.72
CA PRO A 34 -35.16 -1.73 54.96
C PRO A 34 -35.51 -2.30 53.58
N LEU A 35 -36.67 -2.95 53.40
CA LEU A 35 -37.12 -3.40 52.06
C LEU A 35 -37.39 -2.24 51.12
N ILE A 36 -38.08 -1.19 51.59
CA ILE A 36 -38.29 0.04 50.81
C ILE A 36 -36.95 0.71 50.52
N GLY A 37 -36.02 0.71 51.48
CA GLY A 37 -34.65 1.19 51.26
C GLY A 37 -33.95 0.45 50.11
N ILE A 38 -33.97 -0.88 50.11
CA ILE A 38 -33.32 -1.70 49.08
C ILE A 38 -33.97 -1.47 47.70
N VAL A 39 -35.30 -1.54 47.62
CA VAL A 39 -36.03 -1.34 46.36
C VAL A 39 -35.87 0.09 45.86
N GLY A 40 -35.94 1.07 46.76
CA GLY A 40 -35.76 2.48 46.43
C GLY A 40 -34.37 2.81 45.94
N SER A 41 -33.34 2.25 46.59
CA SER A 41 -31.96 2.36 46.12
C SER A 41 -31.78 1.71 44.75
N ALA A 42 -32.37 0.52 44.51
CA ALA A 42 -32.27 -0.14 43.20
C ALA A 42 -32.87 0.71 42.06
N VAL A 43 -34.05 1.31 42.28
CA VAL A 43 -34.71 2.17 41.30
C VAL A 43 -33.91 3.45 41.04
N ASP A 44 -33.46 4.13 42.09
CA ASP A 44 -32.72 5.39 41.95
C ASP A 44 -31.33 5.20 41.34
N ILE A 45 -30.62 4.11 41.70
CA ILE A 45 -29.37 3.73 41.04
C ILE A 45 -29.61 3.38 39.58
N GLY A 46 -30.67 2.63 39.26
CA GLY A 46 -31.03 2.30 37.88
C GLY A 46 -31.28 3.55 37.03
N ARG A 47 -32.02 4.53 37.57
CA ARG A 47 -32.23 5.84 36.92
C ARG A 47 -30.92 6.60 36.76
N ALA A 48 -30.09 6.67 37.80
CA ALA A 48 -28.79 7.34 37.75
C ALA A 48 -27.88 6.73 36.67
N TYR A 49 -27.84 5.40 36.57
CA TYR A 49 -27.06 4.69 35.56
C TYR A 49 -27.53 4.98 34.13
N MET A 50 -28.84 4.94 33.89
CA MET A 50 -29.39 5.27 32.57
C MET A 50 -29.12 6.73 32.18
N THR A 51 -29.27 7.66 33.13
CA THR A 51 -28.95 9.07 32.90
C THR A 51 -27.46 9.28 32.64
N GLN A 52 -26.56 8.60 33.37
CA GLN A 52 -25.11 8.65 33.16
C GLN A 52 -24.73 8.17 31.75
N LEU A 53 -25.28 7.03 31.30
CA LEU A 53 -25.01 6.52 29.95
C LEU A 53 -25.47 7.51 28.87
N ARG A 54 -26.67 8.10 29.05
CA ARG A 54 -27.18 9.09 28.09
C ARG A 54 -26.36 10.39 28.11
N LEU A 55 -25.91 10.82 29.29
CA LEU A 55 -25.05 11.98 29.46
C LEU A 55 -23.70 11.77 28.76
N GLN A 56 -23.12 10.57 28.88
CA GLN A 56 -21.89 10.21 28.17
C GLN A 56 -22.09 10.26 26.65
N GLN A 57 -23.15 9.62 26.14
CA GLN A 57 -23.48 9.67 24.70
C GLN A 57 -23.63 11.10 24.17
N ALA A 58 -24.26 11.98 24.95
CA ALA A 58 -24.44 13.38 24.57
C ALA A 58 -23.12 14.16 24.62
N CYS A 59 -22.28 13.91 25.63
CA CYS A 59 -20.94 14.49 25.74
C CYS A 59 -20.10 14.13 24.51
N ASP A 60 -20.02 12.83 24.17
CA ASP A 60 -19.26 12.32 23.03
C ASP A 60 -19.74 12.93 21.70
N ALA A 61 -21.06 13.04 21.51
CA ALA A 61 -21.64 13.69 20.34
C ALA A 61 -21.32 15.19 20.28
N GLY A 62 -21.29 15.87 21.43
CA GLY A 62 -20.94 17.29 21.54
C GLY A 62 -19.50 17.56 21.14
N VAL A 63 -18.53 16.88 21.75
CA VAL A 63 -17.09 17.07 21.41
C VAL A 63 -16.78 16.68 19.97
N LEU A 64 -17.43 15.63 19.43
CA LEU A 64 -17.25 15.22 18.03
C LEU A 64 -17.74 16.30 17.06
N ALA A 65 -18.90 16.90 17.34
CA ALA A 65 -19.46 17.96 16.51
C ALA A 65 -18.63 19.25 16.59
N GLY A 66 -18.20 19.62 17.80
CA GLY A 66 -17.27 20.73 18.00
C GLY A 66 -15.98 20.52 17.22
N ARG A 67 -15.41 19.32 17.33
CA ARG A 67 -14.20 18.97 16.59
C ARG A 67 -14.39 19.07 15.08
N ARG A 68 -15.49 18.57 14.54
CA ARG A 68 -15.80 18.62 13.10
C ARG A 68 -15.98 20.05 12.58
N SER A 69 -16.39 20.98 13.44
CA SER A 69 -16.60 22.39 13.10
C SER A 69 -15.30 23.22 13.10
N MET A 70 -14.21 22.71 13.67
CA MET A 70 -12.91 23.40 13.64
C MET A 70 -12.31 23.39 12.23
N ALA A 71 -12.06 24.57 11.68
CA ALA A 71 -11.21 24.75 10.49
C ALA A 71 -9.79 25.13 10.95
N GLY A 72 -8.77 24.36 10.51
CA GLY A 72 -7.36 24.70 10.77
C GLY A 72 -6.89 24.53 12.22
N GLY A 73 -7.39 23.52 12.94
CA GLY A 73 -6.85 23.11 14.26
C GLY A 73 -7.16 24.02 15.45
N THR A 74 -7.86 25.14 15.27
CA THR A 74 -8.23 26.05 16.36
C THR A 74 -9.69 25.88 16.80
N TYR A 75 -9.93 25.80 18.12
CA TYR A 75 -11.27 25.76 18.68
C TYR A 75 -11.82 27.17 18.82
N THR A 76 -12.79 27.52 17.99
CA THR A 76 -13.41 28.85 17.92
C THR A 76 -14.81 28.83 18.54
N ASP A 77 -15.37 30.01 18.81
CA ASP A 77 -16.76 30.16 19.29
C ASP A 77 -17.79 29.45 18.38
N ALA A 78 -17.52 29.34 17.08
CA ALA A 78 -18.37 28.62 16.14
C ALA A 78 -18.31 27.09 16.36
N ALA A 79 -17.14 26.56 16.71
CA ALA A 79 -16.98 25.15 17.06
C ALA A 79 -17.67 24.83 18.39
N GLU A 80 -17.52 25.72 19.39
CA GLU A 80 -18.20 25.60 20.68
C GLU A 80 -19.74 25.66 20.53
N ALA A 81 -20.25 26.55 19.68
CA ALA A 81 -21.68 26.63 19.40
C ALA A 81 -22.25 25.33 18.80
N GLU A 82 -21.52 24.70 17.87
CA GLU A 82 -21.95 23.44 17.26
C GLU A 82 -21.85 22.26 18.25
N ALA A 83 -20.81 22.25 19.11
CA ALA A 83 -20.66 21.28 20.18
C ALA A 83 -21.85 21.34 21.17
N ASN A 84 -22.16 22.55 21.64
CA ASN A 84 -23.28 22.83 22.53
C ASN A 84 -24.63 22.45 21.91
N LYS A 85 -24.84 22.76 20.64
CA LYS A 85 -26.05 22.39 19.91
C LYS A 85 -26.24 20.88 19.85
N MET A 86 -25.19 20.14 19.53
CA MET A 86 -25.25 18.67 19.43
C MET A 86 -25.38 17.99 20.79
N PHE A 87 -24.74 18.52 21.84
CA PHE A 87 -24.95 18.07 23.21
C PHE A 87 -26.42 18.27 23.65
N ASN A 88 -26.95 19.49 23.50
CA ASN A 88 -28.31 19.84 23.93
C ASN A 88 -29.39 19.09 23.15
N PHE A 89 -29.12 18.74 21.89
CA PHE A 89 -30.01 17.88 21.11
C PHE A 89 -30.08 16.45 21.67
N ASN A 90 -28.95 15.90 22.14
CA ASN A 90 -28.88 14.54 22.66
C ASN A 90 -29.30 14.43 24.14
N PHE A 91 -29.14 15.51 24.91
CA PHE A 91 -29.53 15.64 26.32
C PHE A 91 -30.35 16.92 26.56
N PRO A 92 -31.64 16.94 26.15
CA PRO A 92 -32.50 18.10 26.35
C PRO A 92 -32.80 18.35 27.83
N ALA A 93 -33.09 19.61 28.17
CA ALA A 93 -33.42 20.00 29.53
C ALA A 93 -34.61 19.21 30.11
N GLY A 94 -34.46 18.75 31.35
CA GLY A 94 -35.51 18.01 32.07
C GLY A 94 -35.62 16.51 31.73
N ILE A 95 -34.76 15.97 30.86
CA ILE A 95 -34.72 14.53 30.60
C ILE A 95 -34.44 13.77 31.91
N TYR A 96 -35.19 12.69 32.18
CA TYR A 96 -35.15 11.92 33.44
C TYR A 96 -35.40 12.73 34.73
N GLY A 97 -35.84 13.99 34.62
CA GLY A 97 -36.00 14.93 35.74
C GLY A 97 -34.68 15.57 36.19
N SER A 98 -33.61 15.51 35.38
CA SER A 98 -32.32 16.10 35.74
C SER A 98 -32.31 17.63 35.61
N SER A 99 -31.53 18.29 36.46
CA SER A 99 -31.31 19.74 36.50
C SER A 99 -29.82 20.08 36.54
N GLY A 100 -29.47 21.37 36.44
CA GLY A 100 -28.06 21.80 36.49
C GLY A 100 -27.21 21.23 35.37
N ILE A 101 -27.78 21.12 34.17
CA ILE A 101 -27.11 20.59 32.98
C ILE A 101 -26.13 21.64 32.49
N ASN A 102 -24.84 21.31 32.48
CA ASN A 102 -23.79 22.14 31.90
C ASN A 102 -22.88 21.28 31.03
N PHE A 103 -22.45 21.80 29.89
CA PHE A 103 -21.45 21.17 29.04
C PHE A 103 -20.40 22.23 28.71
N ASP A 104 -19.17 21.97 29.13
CA ASP A 104 -18.03 22.79 28.81
C ASP A 104 -17.12 22.01 27.88
N SER A 105 -16.64 22.66 26.82
CA SER A 105 -15.82 22.06 25.78
C SER A 105 -14.68 22.98 25.42
N GLN A 106 -13.47 22.44 25.36
CA GLN A 106 -12.26 23.22 25.19
C GLN A 106 -11.19 22.42 24.46
N GLN A 107 -10.29 23.15 23.81
CA GLN A 107 -9.05 22.60 23.28
C GLN A 107 -8.04 22.40 24.41
N PRO A 108 -7.51 21.19 24.63
CA PRO A 108 -6.48 20.95 25.63
C PRO A 108 -5.15 21.61 25.22
N SER A 109 -4.33 21.97 26.21
CA SER A 109 -2.99 22.56 26.00
C SER A 109 -1.96 21.58 25.42
N THR A 110 -2.30 20.29 25.34
CA THR A 110 -1.52 19.21 24.71
C THR A 110 -2.43 18.50 23.71
N GLY A 111 -2.00 18.37 22.45
CA GLY A 111 -2.86 17.93 21.35
C GLY A 111 -3.62 19.09 20.72
N ALA A 112 -2.91 19.92 19.95
CA ALA A 112 -3.41 21.16 19.32
C ALA A 112 -4.54 20.95 18.28
N SER A 113 -5.13 19.76 18.21
CA SER A 113 -6.25 19.41 17.36
C SER A 113 -7.27 18.51 18.06
N ASP A 114 -7.20 18.38 19.38
CA ASP A 114 -8.18 17.62 20.16
C ASP A 114 -9.24 18.57 20.75
N VAL A 115 -10.44 18.07 21.02
CA VAL A 115 -11.50 18.76 21.78
C VAL A 115 -11.84 17.88 22.98
N THR A 116 -11.72 18.44 24.17
CA THR A 116 -12.12 17.79 25.42
C THR A 116 -13.40 18.43 25.92
N GLY A 117 -14.26 17.64 26.55
CA GLY A 117 -15.51 18.13 27.11
C GLY A 117 -15.84 17.50 28.45
N THR A 118 -16.49 18.28 29.30
CA THR A 118 -16.98 17.87 30.61
C THR A 118 -18.46 18.25 30.71
N ALA A 119 -19.31 17.24 30.85
CA ALA A 119 -20.75 17.41 31.03
C ALA A 119 -21.16 17.10 32.47
N HIS A 120 -21.97 17.97 33.06
CA HIS A 120 -22.54 17.79 34.40
C HIS A 120 -24.06 17.71 34.33
N ALA A 121 -24.66 16.86 35.17
CA ALA A 121 -26.09 16.83 35.40
C ALA A 121 -26.40 16.40 36.84
N THR A 122 -27.47 16.95 37.43
CA THR A 122 -27.95 16.56 38.76
C THR A 122 -29.25 15.81 38.63
N LEU A 123 -29.32 14.59 39.18
CA LEU A 123 -30.52 13.76 39.15
C LEU A 123 -31.15 13.65 40.56
N PRO A 124 -32.37 14.15 40.79
CA PRO A 124 -33.06 13.98 42.06
C PRO A 124 -33.49 12.52 42.28
N THR A 125 -33.33 12.04 43.51
CA THR A 125 -33.75 10.69 43.90
C THR A 125 -35.26 10.64 44.13
N ALA A 126 -35.90 9.53 43.74
CA ALA A 126 -37.34 9.33 43.94
C ALA A 126 -37.66 8.75 45.33
N LEU A 127 -36.79 7.90 45.87
CA LEU A 127 -37.02 7.17 47.12
C LEU A 127 -35.89 7.34 48.13
N MET A 128 -34.64 7.49 47.67
CA MET A 128 -33.48 7.66 48.55
C MET A 128 -33.47 9.01 49.31
N TYR A 129 -34.30 9.98 48.92
CA TYR A 129 -34.44 11.25 49.65
C TYR A 129 -34.88 11.03 51.11
N ILE A 130 -35.67 10.00 51.39
CA ILE A 130 -36.11 9.62 52.74
C ILE A 130 -34.92 9.27 53.65
N PHE A 131 -33.81 8.84 53.05
CA PHE A 131 -32.57 8.47 53.73
C PHE A 131 -31.49 9.58 53.67
N GLY A 132 -31.87 10.82 53.34
CA GLY A 132 -30.96 11.98 53.29
C GLY A 132 -30.03 11.99 52.08
N LYS A 133 -30.39 11.26 51.01
CA LYS A 133 -29.69 11.29 49.71
C LYS A 133 -30.63 11.84 48.66
N ASP A 134 -30.65 13.15 48.52
CA ASP A 134 -31.66 13.86 47.72
C ASP A 134 -31.34 13.86 46.23
N GLN A 135 -30.06 13.69 45.85
CA GLN A 135 -29.63 13.76 44.47
C GLN A 135 -28.34 12.97 44.18
N PHE A 136 -28.15 12.63 42.90
CA PHE A 136 -26.91 12.16 42.32
C PHE A 136 -26.29 13.26 41.45
N ALA A 137 -25.01 13.56 41.68
CA ALA A 137 -24.23 14.41 40.78
C ALA A 137 -23.55 13.51 39.74
N LEU A 138 -23.87 13.72 38.48
CA LEU A 138 -23.37 12.96 37.33
C LEU A 138 -22.36 13.83 36.59
N THR A 139 -21.24 13.23 36.22
CA THR A 139 -20.19 13.86 35.41
C THR A 139 -19.79 12.90 34.30
N ALA A 140 -19.74 13.39 33.06
CA ALA A 140 -19.20 12.68 31.92
C ALA A 140 -18.02 13.46 31.36
N ASN A 141 -16.90 12.79 31.15
CA ASN A 141 -15.74 13.34 30.47
C ASN A 141 -15.68 12.73 29.08
N CYS A 142 -15.49 13.54 28.06
CA CYS A 142 -15.42 13.11 26.68
C CYS A 142 -14.26 13.78 25.96
N THR A 143 -13.75 13.14 24.91
CA THR A 143 -12.64 13.66 24.10
C THR A 143 -12.86 13.25 22.65
N ALA A 144 -12.74 14.20 21.73
CA ALA A 144 -12.71 13.98 20.30
C ALA A 144 -11.35 14.40 19.77
N LYS A 145 -10.64 13.48 19.11
CA LYS A 145 -9.32 13.72 18.52
C LYS A 145 -9.44 13.91 17.02
N LEU A 146 -8.54 14.69 16.41
CA LEU A 146 -8.36 14.62 14.96
C LEU A 146 -7.48 13.40 14.66
N GLU A 147 -8.09 12.34 14.18
CA GLU A 147 -7.35 11.14 13.77
C GLU A 147 -7.04 11.23 12.28
N ILE A 148 -5.99 11.97 11.90
CA ILE A 148 -5.52 11.91 10.51
C ILE A 148 -4.90 10.53 10.29
N SER A 149 -5.40 9.83 9.27
CA SER A 149 -4.92 8.51 8.86
C SER A 149 -3.53 8.60 8.22
N ASN A 150 -2.66 7.64 8.54
CA ASN A 150 -1.38 7.43 7.84
C ASN A 150 -1.64 6.97 6.41
N VAL A 151 -0.90 7.52 5.44
CA VAL A 151 -1.08 7.22 4.03
C VAL A 151 0.25 6.85 3.39
N ASP A 152 0.27 5.71 2.69
CA ASP A 152 1.35 5.33 1.79
C ASP A 152 0.82 5.32 0.36
N VAL A 153 1.52 6.01 -0.54
CA VAL A 153 1.23 6.03 -1.97
C VAL A 153 2.42 5.47 -2.75
N MET A 154 2.17 4.45 -3.57
CA MET A 154 3.15 3.89 -4.50
C MET A 154 2.72 4.22 -5.92
N LEU A 155 3.48 5.08 -6.59
CA LEU A 155 3.28 5.43 -7.99
C LEU A 155 3.95 4.37 -8.87
N VAL A 156 3.19 3.61 -9.63
CA VAL A 156 3.71 2.63 -10.59
C VAL A 156 3.55 3.23 -11.98
N LEU A 157 4.65 3.75 -12.51
CA LEU A 157 4.66 4.64 -13.67
C LEU A 157 5.21 3.93 -14.91
N ASP A 158 4.41 3.93 -15.96
CA ASP A 158 4.81 3.43 -17.27
C ASP A 158 5.79 4.42 -17.91
N VAL A 159 7.02 3.96 -18.14
CA VAL A 159 8.08 4.72 -18.82
C VAL A 159 8.52 4.01 -20.09
N THR A 160 7.60 3.34 -20.77
CA THR A 160 7.90 2.57 -21.98
C THR A 160 8.05 3.46 -23.21
N GLY A 161 8.56 2.93 -24.31
CA GLY A 161 8.81 3.70 -25.54
C GLY A 161 7.55 4.32 -26.15
N SER A 162 6.34 3.81 -25.84
CA SER A 162 5.06 4.41 -26.25
C SER A 162 4.76 5.73 -25.54
N MET A 163 5.38 5.96 -24.37
CA MET A 163 5.25 7.20 -23.58
C MET A 163 6.10 8.36 -24.10
N ARG A 164 6.86 8.19 -25.19
CA ARG A 164 7.76 9.26 -25.68
C ARG A 164 7.02 10.55 -26.04
N GLY A 165 7.74 11.68 -25.92
CA GLY A 165 7.24 12.99 -26.32
C GLY A 165 6.32 13.62 -25.28
N THR A 166 5.15 14.08 -25.70
CA THR A 166 4.21 14.81 -24.82
C THR A 166 3.61 13.93 -23.73
N ARG A 167 3.64 12.59 -23.92
CA ARG A 167 3.02 11.67 -22.97
C ARG A 167 3.80 11.57 -21.66
N ILE A 168 5.10 11.33 -21.73
CA ILE A 168 5.98 11.31 -20.55
C ILE A 168 6.01 12.69 -19.88
N ALA A 169 6.03 13.77 -20.65
CA ALA A 169 5.95 15.13 -20.09
C ALA A 169 4.63 15.35 -19.31
N GLY A 170 3.49 14.89 -19.86
CA GLY A 170 2.20 14.93 -19.16
C GLY A 170 2.18 14.09 -17.89
N LEU A 171 2.76 12.89 -17.93
CA LEU A 171 2.94 12.03 -16.75
C LEU A 171 3.78 12.74 -15.67
N GLN A 172 4.91 13.33 -16.06
CA GLN A 172 5.81 14.04 -15.14
C GLN A 172 5.07 15.18 -14.44
N THR A 173 4.39 16.05 -15.19
CA THR A 173 3.57 17.12 -14.60
C THR A 173 2.49 16.57 -13.68
N ALA A 174 1.69 15.58 -14.11
CA ALA A 174 0.62 15.04 -13.29
C ALA A 174 1.12 14.38 -11.99
N ALA A 175 2.28 13.73 -12.01
CA ALA A 175 2.89 13.13 -10.83
C ALA A 175 3.38 14.18 -9.83
N LYS A 176 3.98 15.27 -10.30
CA LYS A 176 4.42 16.40 -9.48
C LYS A 176 3.24 17.13 -8.84
N ASP A 177 2.24 17.51 -9.64
CA ASP A 177 1.03 18.18 -9.15
C ASP A 177 0.26 17.30 -8.13
N PHE A 178 0.28 15.97 -8.32
CA PHE A 178 -0.31 15.01 -7.38
C PHE A 178 0.44 14.97 -6.05
N PHE A 179 1.77 14.98 -6.09
CA PHE A 179 2.60 15.05 -4.90
C PHE A 179 2.33 16.34 -4.13
N GLU A 180 2.39 17.50 -4.80
CA GLU A 180 2.11 18.83 -4.23
C GLU A 180 0.74 18.86 -3.54
N THR A 181 -0.29 18.31 -4.19
CA THR A 181 -1.65 18.31 -3.66
C THR A 181 -1.81 17.47 -2.39
N LEU A 182 -1.06 16.37 -2.28
CA LEU A 182 -1.11 15.52 -1.09
C LEU A 182 -0.19 16.03 0.02
N SER A 183 0.97 16.59 -0.32
CA SER A 183 1.93 17.16 0.64
C SER A 183 1.45 18.48 1.24
N GLY A 184 0.70 19.29 0.48
CA GLY A 184 0.14 20.56 0.97
C GLY A 184 -1.05 20.44 1.93
N ALA A 185 -1.55 19.22 2.16
CA ALA A 185 -2.63 18.98 3.11
C ALA A 185 -2.10 18.74 4.52
N ASP A 186 -2.53 19.53 5.51
CA ASP A 186 -2.13 19.41 6.93
C ASP A 186 -2.19 17.95 7.41
N ILE A 187 -1.02 17.38 7.70
CA ILE A 187 -0.87 15.97 8.08
C ILE A 187 -0.99 15.74 9.59
N GLY A 188 -1.07 16.79 10.41
CA GLY A 188 -1.17 16.68 11.86
C GLY A 188 -0.12 15.75 12.47
N ASP A 189 -0.56 14.72 13.18
CA ASP A 189 0.30 13.66 13.76
C ASP A 189 0.40 12.39 12.88
N GLY A 190 -0.22 12.40 11.70
CA GLY A 190 -0.14 11.34 10.71
C GLY A 190 1.15 11.37 9.90
N GLN A 191 1.40 10.31 9.14
CA GLN A 191 2.48 10.25 8.15
C GLN A 191 1.93 10.20 6.72
N LEU A 192 2.68 10.79 5.80
CA LEU A 192 2.49 10.66 4.36
C LEU A 192 3.80 10.14 3.76
N ARG A 193 3.75 9.03 3.03
CA ARG A 193 4.91 8.47 2.35
C ARG A 193 4.63 8.22 0.87
N PHE A 194 5.65 8.46 0.05
CA PHE A 194 5.62 8.26 -1.39
C PHE A 194 6.73 7.32 -1.83
N GLY A 195 6.39 6.37 -2.70
CA GLY A 195 7.35 5.56 -3.43
C GLY A 195 7.02 5.59 -4.92
N VAL A 196 8.01 5.30 -5.75
CA VAL A 196 7.85 5.32 -7.20
C VAL A 196 8.52 4.09 -7.82
N VAL A 197 7.79 3.39 -8.67
CA VAL A 197 8.26 2.25 -9.48
C VAL A 197 8.08 2.60 -10.95
N PRO A 198 9.12 3.19 -11.58
CA PRO A 198 9.17 3.28 -13.03
C PRO A 198 9.33 1.87 -13.60
N TYR A 199 8.53 1.50 -14.60
CA TYR A 199 8.63 0.20 -15.24
C TYR A 199 8.65 0.31 -16.77
N SER A 200 9.37 -0.62 -17.40
CA SER A 200 9.30 -0.87 -18.84
C SER A 200 9.45 -2.36 -19.14
N SER A 201 10.52 -2.77 -19.83
CA SER A 201 10.88 -4.18 -20.05
C SER A 201 11.23 -4.89 -18.72
N THR A 202 11.67 -4.11 -17.74
CA THR A 202 12.01 -4.53 -16.39
C THR A 202 11.84 -3.36 -15.41
N VAL A 203 12.31 -3.51 -14.17
CA VAL A 203 12.44 -2.47 -13.16
C VAL A 203 13.88 -2.37 -12.67
N ASN A 204 14.28 -1.19 -12.21
CA ASN A 204 15.58 -0.95 -11.61
C ASN A 204 15.47 -0.90 -10.08
N VAL A 205 15.60 -2.05 -9.45
CA VAL A 205 15.46 -2.23 -7.99
C VAL A 205 16.71 -2.86 -7.37
N GLY A 206 17.78 -3.04 -8.14
CA GLY A 206 19.00 -3.71 -7.71
C GLY A 206 19.64 -3.03 -6.51
N GLN A 207 19.64 -1.70 -6.45
CA GLN A 207 20.16 -0.97 -5.29
C GLN A 207 19.32 -1.19 -4.04
N ILE A 208 17.98 -1.21 -4.19
CA ILE A 208 17.05 -1.51 -3.09
C ILE A 208 17.32 -2.89 -2.52
N LEU A 209 17.49 -3.89 -3.38
CA LEU A 209 17.74 -5.26 -2.96
C LEU A 209 19.12 -5.43 -2.33
N TYR A 210 20.14 -4.83 -2.94
CA TYR A 210 21.51 -4.88 -2.43
C TYR A 210 21.61 -4.22 -1.04
N ASN A 211 20.95 -3.09 -0.82
CA ASN A 211 20.95 -2.41 0.47
C ASN A 211 20.17 -3.19 1.55
N ALA A 212 19.11 -3.91 1.16
CA ALA A 212 18.35 -4.73 2.09
C ALA A 212 19.15 -5.97 2.51
N ASP A 213 19.62 -6.75 1.55
CA ASP A 213 20.46 -7.93 1.77
C ASP A 213 21.10 -8.37 0.43
N PRO A 214 22.43 -8.25 0.25
CA PRO A 214 23.10 -8.68 -0.97
C PRO A 214 22.90 -10.16 -1.33
N SER A 215 22.55 -11.02 -0.36
CA SER A 215 22.30 -12.45 -0.59
C SER A 215 20.98 -12.74 -1.33
N TRP A 216 20.12 -11.72 -1.47
CA TRP A 216 18.87 -11.78 -2.25
C TRP A 216 19.12 -11.78 -3.76
N LEU A 217 20.32 -11.38 -4.19
CA LEU A 217 20.80 -11.48 -5.55
C LEU A 217 21.54 -12.80 -5.75
N SER A 218 21.27 -13.45 -6.88
CA SER A 218 21.98 -14.67 -7.29
C SER A 218 23.43 -14.36 -7.65
N GLU A 219 24.34 -15.24 -7.25
CA GLU A 219 25.76 -15.18 -7.62
C GLU A 219 26.02 -15.62 -9.08
N SER A 220 24.99 -16.12 -9.78
CA SER A 220 25.09 -16.50 -11.18
C SER A 220 23.82 -16.18 -11.98
N VAL A 221 23.98 -15.96 -13.29
CA VAL A 221 22.85 -15.72 -14.17
C VAL A 221 22.98 -16.51 -15.45
N THR A 222 21.89 -17.16 -15.87
CA THR A 222 21.84 -17.89 -17.14
C THR A 222 21.14 -17.06 -18.20
N LEU A 223 21.83 -16.79 -19.30
CA LEU A 223 21.36 -15.95 -20.41
C LEU A 223 21.70 -16.61 -21.75
N PRO A 224 20.91 -16.36 -22.81
CA PRO A 224 21.35 -16.56 -24.19
C PRO A 224 22.61 -15.73 -24.44
N SER A 225 23.74 -16.37 -24.66
CA SER A 225 25.02 -15.70 -24.80
C SER A 225 25.87 -16.42 -25.86
N ARG A 226 27.14 -16.06 -25.96
CA ARG A 226 28.07 -16.66 -26.92
C ARG A 226 29.43 -16.94 -26.30
N SER A 227 30.17 -17.90 -26.84
CA SER A 227 31.58 -18.16 -26.56
C SER A 227 32.38 -18.26 -27.86
N GLY A 228 33.69 -18.01 -27.78
CA GLY A 228 34.58 -18.19 -28.92
C GLY A 228 34.79 -19.66 -29.29
N ASP A 229 34.69 -19.98 -30.58
CA ASP A 229 34.89 -21.32 -31.17
C ASP A 229 36.07 -21.35 -32.18
N GLY A 230 36.87 -20.27 -32.20
CA GLY A 230 38.15 -20.18 -32.91
C GLY A 230 38.05 -19.91 -34.41
N TRP A 231 39.22 -19.75 -35.03
CA TRP A 231 39.37 -19.55 -36.47
C TRP A 231 39.26 -20.87 -37.22
N LYS A 232 38.43 -20.91 -38.27
CA LYS A 232 38.28 -22.06 -39.16
C LYS A 232 38.37 -21.62 -40.61
N GLU A 233 39.00 -22.43 -41.44
CA GLU A 233 39.01 -22.26 -42.89
C GLU A 233 37.67 -22.73 -43.45
N VAL A 234 36.97 -21.86 -44.17
CA VAL A 234 35.72 -22.15 -44.86
C VAL A 234 35.84 -21.81 -46.34
N GLU A 235 35.13 -22.57 -47.17
CA GLU A 235 35.01 -22.26 -48.59
C GLU A 235 33.78 -21.38 -48.82
N GLU A 236 34.00 -20.17 -49.32
CA GLU A 236 32.93 -19.24 -49.68
C GLU A 236 32.85 -19.10 -51.19
N CYS A 237 31.67 -19.39 -51.76
CA CYS A 237 31.42 -19.27 -53.19
C CYS A 237 30.48 -18.09 -53.48
N GLY A 238 30.79 -17.31 -54.51
CA GLY A 238 29.96 -16.20 -54.94
C GLY A 238 30.17 -15.81 -56.39
N TRP A 239 29.21 -15.06 -56.94
CA TRP A 239 29.35 -14.46 -58.27
C TRP A 239 30.31 -13.27 -58.21
N GLN A 240 31.45 -13.37 -58.87
CA GLN A 240 32.39 -12.27 -59.08
C GLN A 240 32.25 -11.71 -60.50
N GLY A 241 32.61 -10.44 -60.71
CA GLY A 241 32.58 -9.79 -62.02
C GLY A 241 31.38 -8.85 -62.25
N SER A 242 31.28 -8.30 -63.47
CA SER A 242 30.25 -7.33 -63.82
C SER A 242 28.90 -7.99 -64.05
N LYS A 243 27.78 -7.25 -63.95
CA LYS A 243 26.41 -7.78 -64.07
C LYS A 243 26.19 -8.73 -65.26
N TRP A 244 26.91 -8.49 -66.37
CA TRP A 244 26.81 -9.19 -67.65
C TRP A 244 27.96 -10.18 -67.94
N ASN A 245 28.99 -10.22 -67.09
CA ASN A 245 30.08 -11.20 -67.18
C ASN A 245 30.47 -11.61 -65.76
N ARG A 246 29.70 -12.54 -65.17
CA ARG A 246 29.94 -13.06 -63.82
C ARG A 246 30.47 -14.48 -63.88
N GLU A 247 31.43 -14.77 -63.01
CA GLU A 247 32.01 -16.09 -62.79
C GLU A 247 31.65 -16.55 -61.37
N TRP A 248 31.34 -17.84 -61.22
CA TRP A 248 31.11 -18.44 -59.91
C TRP A 248 32.45 -18.90 -59.35
N VAL A 249 32.97 -18.18 -58.36
CA VAL A 249 34.30 -18.42 -57.79
C VAL A 249 34.16 -18.82 -56.33
N CYS A 250 34.88 -19.86 -55.93
CA CYS A 250 34.99 -20.31 -54.55
C CYS A 250 36.39 -19.97 -54.00
N GLU A 251 36.44 -19.34 -52.84
CA GLU A 251 37.69 -18.95 -52.18
C GLU A 251 37.71 -19.49 -50.75
N LYS A 252 38.87 -20.01 -50.32
CA LYS A 252 39.12 -20.35 -48.92
C LYS A 252 39.32 -19.08 -48.11
N LYS A 253 38.47 -18.86 -47.11
CA LYS A 253 38.56 -17.74 -46.17
C LYS A 253 38.64 -18.24 -44.74
N ASN A 254 39.43 -17.56 -43.93
CA ASN A 254 39.44 -17.79 -42.49
C ASN A 254 38.34 -16.96 -41.84
N ARG A 255 37.44 -17.64 -41.13
CA ARG A 255 36.37 -17.01 -40.34
C ARG A 255 36.51 -17.40 -38.89
N TYR A 256 36.26 -16.44 -38.00
CA TYR A 256 36.11 -16.74 -36.58
C TYR A 256 34.70 -17.26 -36.32
N PHE A 257 34.59 -18.35 -35.57
CA PHE A 257 33.31 -18.94 -35.21
C PHE A 257 32.96 -18.64 -33.76
N TYR A 258 31.67 -18.45 -33.52
CA TYR A 258 31.07 -18.30 -32.22
C TYR A 258 30.12 -19.45 -31.96
N ARG A 259 30.05 -19.90 -30.71
CA ARG A 259 29.01 -20.81 -30.23
C ARG A 259 27.99 -20.01 -29.43
N TYR A 260 26.80 -19.86 -29.99
CA TYR A 260 25.64 -19.22 -29.36
C TYR A 260 24.84 -20.26 -28.58
N GLU A 261 24.76 -20.11 -27.26
CA GLU A 261 24.10 -21.05 -26.36
C GLU A 261 23.67 -20.36 -25.07
N ASN A 262 22.93 -21.07 -24.21
CA ASN A 262 22.68 -20.57 -22.87
C ASN A 262 23.95 -20.72 -22.03
N ARG A 263 24.48 -19.61 -21.52
CA ARG A 263 25.66 -19.61 -20.64
C ARG A 263 25.25 -19.17 -19.25
N THR A 264 25.77 -19.88 -18.24
CA THR A 264 25.69 -19.45 -16.84
C THR A 264 26.93 -18.62 -16.53
N LEU A 265 26.73 -17.33 -16.28
CA LEU A 265 27.79 -16.37 -16.00
C LEU A 265 27.91 -16.18 -14.47
N PRO A 266 29.11 -16.36 -13.88
CA PRO A 266 29.34 -16.06 -12.48
C PRO A 266 29.44 -14.54 -12.29
N VAL A 267 28.48 -13.95 -11.58
CA VAL A 267 28.40 -12.50 -11.36
C VAL A 267 28.78 -12.11 -9.94
N GLY A 268 28.70 -13.04 -8.98
CA GLY A 268 28.91 -12.77 -7.56
C GLY A 268 27.85 -11.84 -6.95
N SER A 269 28.04 -11.47 -5.69
CA SER A 269 27.21 -10.48 -4.99
C SER A 269 27.80 -9.09 -5.18
N ILE A 270 27.42 -8.42 -6.26
CA ILE A 270 27.94 -7.08 -6.61
C ILE A 270 26.88 -6.00 -6.41
N ALA A 271 27.32 -4.77 -6.13
CA ALA A 271 26.46 -3.60 -6.11
C ALA A 271 26.20 -3.09 -7.54
N PRO A 272 25.07 -2.42 -7.80
CA PRO A 272 24.91 -1.62 -9.02
C PRO A 272 26.10 -0.67 -9.23
N GLY A 273 26.48 -0.44 -10.48
CA GLY A 273 27.69 0.31 -10.84
C GLY A 273 28.97 -0.52 -10.88
N SER A 274 28.93 -1.81 -10.50
CA SER A 274 30.09 -2.70 -10.59
C SER A 274 30.33 -3.19 -12.03
N GLU A 275 31.61 -3.30 -12.40
CA GLU A 275 32.03 -3.86 -13.68
C GLU A 275 32.02 -5.40 -13.64
N LEU A 276 31.59 -5.99 -14.76
CA LEU A 276 31.62 -7.41 -15.03
C LEU A 276 32.39 -7.65 -16.33
N THR A 277 33.17 -8.72 -16.40
CA THR A 277 33.94 -9.07 -17.59
C THR A 277 33.72 -10.52 -17.98
N PHE A 278 33.35 -10.77 -19.23
CA PHE A 278 33.17 -12.12 -19.76
C PHE A 278 33.73 -12.22 -21.18
N ASN A 279 34.14 -13.42 -21.57
CA ASN A 279 34.67 -13.71 -22.91
C ASN A 279 33.57 -13.83 -23.99
N THR A 280 32.76 -12.78 -24.12
CA THR A 280 31.67 -12.68 -25.09
C THR A 280 31.96 -11.65 -26.17
N GLY A 281 33.11 -10.98 -26.16
CA GLY A 281 33.47 -9.97 -27.14
C GLY A 281 33.78 -10.55 -28.54
N SER A 282 34.02 -9.67 -29.49
CA SER A 282 34.40 -10.04 -30.85
C SER A 282 35.65 -10.93 -30.86
N ASN A 283 35.62 -11.96 -31.69
CA ASN A 283 36.64 -13.01 -31.77
C ASN A 283 36.93 -13.70 -30.42
N GLY A 284 35.91 -13.77 -29.55
CA GLY A 284 36.02 -14.38 -28.22
C GLY A 284 36.87 -13.60 -27.23
N SER A 285 37.09 -12.29 -27.49
CA SER A 285 37.74 -11.40 -26.54
C SER A 285 36.91 -11.22 -25.28
N ASP A 286 37.54 -10.66 -24.24
CA ASP A 286 36.82 -10.18 -23.08
C ASP A 286 36.02 -8.93 -23.43
N GLU A 287 34.80 -8.86 -22.92
CA GLU A 287 33.87 -7.74 -22.97
C GLU A 287 33.61 -7.30 -21.52
N THR A 288 33.66 -6.00 -21.26
CA THR A 288 33.40 -5.43 -19.93
C THR A 288 32.18 -4.52 -19.98
N ALA A 289 31.26 -4.70 -19.05
CA ALA A 289 30.08 -3.86 -18.91
C ALA A 289 29.73 -3.62 -17.44
N VAL A 290 29.06 -2.51 -17.18
CA VAL A 290 28.56 -2.13 -15.85
C VAL A 290 27.15 -2.68 -15.66
N TRP A 291 26.83 -3.13 -14.45
CA TRP A 291 25.46 -3.47 -14.09
C TRP A 291 24.70 -2.26 -13.53
N ASP A 292 23.68 -1.78 -14.25
CA ASP A 292 22.92 -0.56 -13.92
C ASP A 292 21.88 -0.73 -12.78
N GLY A 293 21.72 -1.95 -12.25
CA GLY A 293 20.78 -2.25 -11.17
C GLY A 293 19.45 -2.89 -11.61
N CYS A 294 19.18 -3.01 -12.91
CA CYS A 294 18.02 -3.75 -13.37
C CYS A 294 18.10 -5.25 -13.07
N ILE A 295 16.95 -5.87 -12.83
CA ILE A 295 16.88 -7.28 -12.45
C ILE A 295 16.13 -8.12 -13.49
N MET A 296 16.38 -9.42 -13.44
CA MET A 296 15.46 -10.44 -13.90
C MET A 296 14.82 -11.10 -12.68
N GLU A 297 13.55 -11.47 -12.82
CA GLU A 297 12.77 -12.10 -11.79
C GLU A 297 13.40 -13.40 -11.29
N ARG A 298 12.95 -13.76 -10.08
CA ARG A 298 13.13 -15.06 -9.44
C ARG A 298 12.61 -16.17 -10.36
N GLN A 299 12.78 -17.43 -9.96
CA GLN A 299 12.37 -18.56 -10.80
C GLN A 299 10.95 -18.38 -11.33
N THR A 300 10.85 -18.44 -12.65
CA THR A 300 9.62 -18.40 -13.41
C THR A 300 9.19 -19.82 -13.68
N THR A 301 7.94 -20.16 -13.36
CA THR A 301 7.35 -21.43 -13.79
C THR A 301 6.40 -21.18 -14.95
N VAL A 302 6.41 -22.06 -15.94
CA VAL A 302 5.49 -22.00 -17.09
C VAL A 302 4.07 -22.32 -16.63
N PHE A 303 3.14 -21.43 -16.96
CA PHE A 303 1.70 -21.65 -16.86
C PHE A 303 0.98 -20.85 -17.95
N GLY A 304 -0.16 -21.36 -18.39
CA GLY A 304 -0.96 -20.86 -19.50
C GLY A 304 -1.64 -19.52 -19.23
N PRO A 305 -2.21 -18.89 -20.27
CA PRO A 305 -2.81 -17.55 -20.22
C PRO A 305 -4.10 -17.45 -19.39
N SER A 306 -4.61 -18.55 -18.85
CA SER A 306 -5.77 -18.56 -17.95
C SER A 306 -5.58 -19.51 -16.76
N GLU A 307 -4.36 -20.01 -16.56
CA GLU A 307 -4.04 -20.93 -15.47
C GLU A 307 -3.64 -20.15 -14.22
N THR A 308 -3.96 -20.69 -13.04
CA THR A 308 -3.48 -20.14 -11.77
C THR A 308 -1.98 -20.37 -11.66
N ALA A 309 -1.25 -19.35 -11.20
CA ALA A 309 0.18 -19.47 -11.00
C ALA A 309 0.49 -20.59 -9.97
N PRO A 310 1.35 -21.57 -10.32
CA PRO A 310 1.77 -22.61 -9.38
C PRO A 310 2.63 -22.02 -8.26
N SER A 311 2.74 -22.73 -7.13
CA SER A 311 3.55 -22.26 -5.99
C SER A 311 5.05 -22.15 -6.29
N THR A 312 5.53 -22.79 -7.36
CA THR A 312 6.92 -22.71 -7.83
C THR A 312 7.18 -21.49 -8.73
N ALA A 313 6.14 -20.72 -9.07
CA ALA A 313 6.26 -19.45 -9.81
C ALA A 313 6.65 -18.33 -8.82
N PHE A 314 7.93 -18.27 -8.43
CA PHE A 314 8.43 -17.27 -7.50
C PHE A 314 8.42 -15.84 -8.09
N ASP A 315 8.35 -15.71 -9.41
CA ASP A 315 8.05 -14.44 -10.09
C ASP A 315 6.71 -13.84 -9.66
N MET A 316 5.75 -14.68 -9.25
CA MET A 316 4.43 -14.25 -8.79
C MET A 316 4.37 -13.94 -7.30
N ASP A 317 5.38 -14.35 -6.53
CA ASP A 317 5.44 -14.12 -5.09
C ASP A 317 5.82 -12.66 -4.80
N ILE A 318 5.01 -11.98 -4.00
CA ILE A 318 5.20 -10.59 -3.58
C ILE A 318 5.61 -10.46 -2.10
N GLU A 319 5.63 -11.57 -1.36
CA GLU A 319 5.78 -11.56 0.10
C GLU A 319 7.10 -12.14 0.57
N SER A 320 7.46 -13.33 0.06
CA SER A 320 8.59 -14.04 0.65
C SER A 320 9.93 -13.37 0.36
N SER A 321 10.77 -13.30 1.39
CA SER A 321 12.20 -12.99 1.22
C SER A 321 12.94 -14.17 0.60
N PRO A 322 13.98 -13.93 -0.23
CA PRO A 322 14.86 -14.98 -0.71
C PRO A 322 15.47 -15.82 0.39
N THR A 323 15.75 -17.07 0.07
CA THR A 323 16.38 -18.05 0.95
C THR A 323 17.74 -18.46 0.37
N SER A 324 18.35 -19.52 0.92
CA SER A 324 19.56 -20.11 0.35
C SER A 324 19.33 -20.75 -1.03
N ASP A 325 18.09 -21.07 -1.39
CA ASP A 325 17.73 -21.60 -2.71
C ASP A 325 17.80 -20.51 -3.79
N ASP A 326 18.61 -20.74 -4.82
CA ASP A 326 18.78 -19.83 -5.96
C ASP A 326 17.48 -19.56 -6.73
N ALA A 327 16.53 -20.49 -6.69
CA ALA A 327 15.20 -20.30 -7.26
C ALA A 327 14.48 -19.06 -6.70
N THR A 328 14.77 -18.73 -5.44
CA THR A 328 14.15 -17.62 -4.71
C THR A 328 14.90 -16.30 -4.87
N LYS A 329 16.02 -16.26 -5.59
CA LYS A 329 16.87 -15.08 -5.74
C LYS A 329 16.65 -14.37 -7.07
N TRP A 330 16.74 -13.04 -7.04
CA TRP A 330 16.72 -12.24 -8.27
C TRP A 330 18.04 -12.36 -9.01
N LYS A 331 17.98 -12.25 -10.33
CA LYS A 331 19.15 -12.40 -11.20
C LYS A 331 19.49 -11.05 -11.82
N LEU A 332 20.76 -10.81 -12.14
CA LEU A 332 21.17 -9.56 -12.77
C LEU A 332 20.65 -9.47 -14.21
N PHE A 333 20.17 -8.30 -14.61
CA PHE A 333 19.81 -7.99 -15.99
C PHE A 333 21.05 -7.51 -16.75
N LEU A 334 21.55 -8.30 -17.71
CA LEU A 334 22.85 -8.06 -18.37
C LEU A 334 22.72 -8.05 -19.90
N PRO A 335 22.26 -6.95 -20.52
CA PRO A 335 22.07 -6.87 -21.97
C PRO A 335 23.38 -6.94 -22.76
N ALA A 336 24.49 -6.43 -22.23
CA ALA A 336 25.80 -6.44 -22.90
C ALA A 336 26.36 -7.86 -23.12
N PHE A 337 25.95 -8.83 -22.30
CA PHE A 337 26.39 -10.22 -22.41
C PHE A 337 25.31 -11.14 -23.01
N THR A 338 24.17 -10.57 -23.42
CA THR A 338 23.05 -11.31 -23.98
C THR A 338 23.06 -11.20 -25.50
N TYR A 339 23.01 -12.35 -26.18
CA TYR A 339 23.02 -12.45 -27.64
C TYR A 339 21.86 -13.32 -28.10
N ASP A 340 20.95 -12.74 -28.87
CA ASP A 340 19.83 -13.49 -29.41
C ASP A 340 20.28 -14.39 -30.57
N ARG A 341 19.91 -15.66 -30.49
CA ARG A 341 20.19 -16.65 -31.54
C ARG A 341 18.98 -16.99 -32.41
N GLY A 342 17.84 -16.34 -32.17
CA GLY A 342 16.62 -16.50 -32.96
C GLY A 342 15.91 -17.83 -32.78
N ARG A 343 16.40 -18.70 -31.87
CA ARG A 343 15.92 -20.08 -31.66
C ARG A 343 16.30 -20.59 -30.27
N THR A 344 15.68 -21.68 -29.83
CA THR A 344 16.00 -22.32 -28.55
C THR A 344 17.28 -23.16 -28.59
N ASP A 345 17.55 -23.83 -29.72
CA ASP A 345 18.71 -24.70 -29.83
C ASP A 345 20.03 -23.91 -29.94
N PRO A 346 21.14 -24.42 -29.39
CA PRO A 346 22.46 -23.85 -29.62
C PRO A 346 22.82 -23.80 -31.12
N GLU A 347 23.63 -22.82 -31.50
CA GLU A 347 24.08 -22.63 -32.88
C GLU A 347 25.56 -22.25 -32.92
N THR A 348 26.31 -22.81 -33.86
CA THR A 348 27.65 -22.33 -34.22
C THR A 348 27.56 -21.49 -35.49
N SER A 349 28.06 -20.26 -35.45
CA SER A 349 28.00 -19.34 -36.58
C SER A 349 29.25 -18.47 -36.66
N SER A 350 29.68 -18.12 -37.88
CA SER A 350 30.74 -17.14 -38.11
C SER A 350 30.23 -15.69 -38.11
N THR A 351 28.93 -15.48 -37.90
CA THR A 351 28.36 -14.14 -37.77
C THR A 351 28.64 -13.57 -36.38
N ASP A 352 29.32 -12.44 -36.34
CA ASP A 352 29.49 -11.61 -35.13
C ASP A 352 28.18 -10.84 -34.90
N ARG A 353 27.28 -11.40 -34.06
CA ARG A 353 26.00 -10.77 -33.73
C ARG A 353 26.21 -9.73 -32.64
N ALA A 354 25.55 -8.59 -32.77
CA ALA A 354 25.51 -7.55 -31.74
C ALA A 354 24.89 -8.08 -30.44
N SER A 355 25.36 -7.61 -29.29
CA SER A 355 24.69 -7.84 -28.00
C SER A 355 23.36 -7.09 -27.93
N LEU A 356 22.47 -7.46 -27.01
CA LEU A 356 21.21 -6.74 -26.79
C LEU A 356 21.40 -5.30 -26.32
N ALA A 357 22.55 -4.95 -25.74
CA ALA A 357 22.90 -3.57 -25.43
C ALA A 357 23.21 -2.74 -26.70
N GLU A 358 23.79 -3.35 -27.73
CA GLU A 358 24.22 -2.68 -28.96
C GLU A 358 23.06 -2.39 -29.94
N TYR A 359 21.97 -3.17 -29.90
CA TYR A 359 20.81 -2.91 -30.76
C TYR A 359 20.16 -1.54 -30.51
N GLY A 360 20.32 -1.01 -29.29
CA GLY A 360 19.76 0.27 -28.89
C GLY A 360 18.23 0.33 -28.96
N GLY A 361 17.70 1.56 -28.96
CA GLY A 361 16.25 1.81 -28.99
C GLY A 361 15.54 1.29 -27.74
N ASP A 362 14.44 0.56 -27.94
CA ASP A 362 13.59 0.02 -26.87
C ASP A 362 13.99 -1.40 -26.42
N THR A 363 15.00 -1.98 -27.05
CA THR A 363 15.48 -3.32 -26.68
C THR A 363 16.21 -3.26 -25.36
N ALA A 364 15.88 -4.18 -24.46
CA ALA A 364 16.55 -4.38 -23.18
C ALA A 364 16.67 -3.10 -22.32
N ALA A 365 15.65 -2.25 -22.35
CA ALA A 365 15.62 -1.02 -21.57
C ALA A 365 15.69 -1.28 -20.05
N CYS A 366 16.50 -0.49 -19.37
CA CYS A 366 16.57 -0.40 -17.92
C CYS A 366 16.07 0.99 -17.49
N PRO A 367 14.93 1.10 -16.78
CA PRO A 367 14.42 2.40 -16.35
C PRO A 367 15.24 3.00 -15.20
N VAL A 368 14.91 4.24 -14.83
CA VAL A 368 15.42 4.92 -13.63
C VAL A 368 15.20 4.04 -12.39
N ALA A 369 16.15 4.09 -11.45
CA ALA A 369 16.09 3.37 -10.19
C ALA A 369 14.78 3.67 -9.45
N ALA A 370 14.06 2.64 -9.02
CA ALA A 370 12.85 2.79 -8.23
C ALA A 370 13.17 3.43 -6.87
N MET A 371 12.19 4.15 -6.33
CA MET A 371 12.25 4.78 -5.03
C MET A 371 11.34 4.03 -4.04
N LYS A 372 11.92 3.57 -2.92
CA LYS A 372 11.14 3.04 -1.78
C LYS A 372 10.19 4.11 -1.23
N LEU A 373 9.25 3.69 -0.38
CA LEU A 373 8.44 4.64 0.38
C LEU A 373 9.35 5.56 1.21
N LYS A 374 9.36 6.84 0.86
CA LYS A 374 10.00 7.92 1.60
C LYS A 374 8.96 8.81 2.24
N LYS A 375 9.24 9.26 3.45
CA LYS A 375 8.39 10.16 4.22
C LYS A 375 8.50 11.59 3.70
N VAL A 376 7.35 12.20 3.46
CA VAL A 376 7.28 13.59 3.01
C VAL A 376 7.58 14.53 4.17
N VAL A 377 8.50 15.47 3.96
CA VAL A 377 8.82 16.54 4.92
C VAL A 377 8.29 17.89 4.43
N GLU A 378 7.55 18.60 5.29
CA GLU A 378 6.89 19.88 4.94
C GLU A 378 7.83 21.09 5.09
N ASP A 379 8.89 21.00 5.89
CA ASP A 379 9.83 22.11 6.16
C ASP A 379 11.00 22.19 5.18
N GLY A 380 11.01 21.32 4.15
CA GLY A 380 12.07 21.20 3.15
C GLY A 380 13.41 20.72 3.72
N THR A 381 13.47 20.31 4.98
CA THR A 381 14.72 19.89 5.62
C THR A 381 14.79 18.36 5.65
N VAL A 382 15.36 17.78 4.58
CA VAL A 382 15.63 16.35 4.50
C VAL A 382 16.81 16.01 5.41
N VAL A 383 16.60 15.17 6.44
CA VAL A 383 17.65 14.81 7.41
C VAL A 383 18.06 13.34 7.33
N SER A 384 17.41 12.53 6.48
CA SER A 384 17.74 11.12 6.26
C SER A 384 17.35 10.64 4.85
N ASP A 385 17.92 9.50 4.42
CA ASP A 385 17.64 8.90 3.12
C ASP A 385 16.19 8.40 2.97
N ASP A 386 15.49 8.18 4.09
CA ASP A 386 14.09 7.75 4.15
C ASP A 386 13.10 8.92 4.04
N GLU A 387 13.60 10.16 3.91
CA GLU A 387 12.78 11.37 3.75
C GLU A 387 12.90 11.95 2.34
N ILE A 388 11.87 12.69 1.93
CA ILE A 388 11.80 13.37 0.63
C ILE A 388 11.04 14.70 0.77
N ASP A 389 11.57 15.73 0.13
CA ASP A 389 10.90 17.01 -0.07
C ASP A 389 10.39 17.13 -1.51
N GLU A 390 9.67 18.21 -1.79
CA GLU A 390 9.09 18.47 -3.11
C GLU A 390 10.16 18.61 -4.20
N THR A 391 11.26 19.31 -3.91
CA THR A 391 12.34 19.52 -4.89
C THR A 391 12.98 18.19 -5.31
N ALA A 392 13.34 17.33 -4.34
CA ALA A 392 13.95 16.05 -4.64
C ALA A 392 12.98 15.08 -5.34
N PHE A 393 11.69 15.17 -5.04
CA PHE A 393 10.67 14.42 -5.77
C PHE A 393 10.56 14.89 -7.22
N ASP A 394 10.53 16.19 -7.44
CA ASP A 394 10.45 16.80 -8.77
C ASP A 394 11.66 16.44 -9.65
N ASP A 395 12.87 16.54 -9.09
CA ASP A 395 14.11 16.15 -9.76
C ASP A 395 14.08 14.68 -10.17
N TYR A 396 13.63 13.79 -9.27
CA TYR A 396 13.49 12.36 -9.56
C TYR A 396 12.48 12.09 -10.69
N ILE A 397 11.36 12.81 -10.71
CA ILE A 397 10.34 12.66 -11.75
C ILE A 397 10.84 13.19 -13.11
N ASP A 398 11.64 14.26 -13.13
CA ASP A 398 12.23 14.80 -14.36
C ASP A 398 13.23 13.84 -15.02
N ASP A 399 13.91 13.01 -14.22
CA ASP A 399 14.86 12.00 -14.70
C ASP A 399 14.17 10.82 -15.43
N LEU A 400 12.84 10.69 -15.36
CA LEU A 400 12.11 9.59 -16.00
C LEU A 400 12.21 9.65 -17.53
N GLU A 401 12.74 8.58 -18.13
CA GLU A 401 12.90 8.45 -19.57
C GLU A 401 11.99 7.37 -20.20
N ALA A 402 11.28 7.73 -21.26
CA ALA A 402 10.44 6.81 -22.03
C ALA A 402 11.26 5.88 -22.94
N LYS A 403 11.48 4.64 -22.49
CA LYS A 403 12.26 3.62 -23.18
C LYS A 403 11.82 2.21 -22.81
N GLY A 404 11.68 1.35 -23.80
CA GLY A 404 11.41 -0.08 -23.58
C GLY A 404 10.05 -0.54 -24.06
N PHE A 405 9.77 -1.81 -23.80
CA PHE A 405 8.50 -2.46 -24.11
C PHE A 405 7.62 -2.57 -22.86
N THR A 406 6.31 -2.71 -23.04
CA THR A 406 5.32 -2.55 -21.96
C THR A 406 5.00 -3.85 -21.24
N TYR A 407 5.58 -4.05 -20.05
CA TYR A 407 5.32 -5.19 -19.17
C TYR A 407 4.61 -4.76 -17.88
N HIS A 408 3.28 -4.79 -17.85
CA HIS A 408 2.51 -4.35 -16.67
C HIS A 408 2.75 -5.22 -15.43
N ASP A 409 3.05 -6.51 -15.62
CA ASP A 409 3.22 -7.46 -14.53
C ASP A 409 4.44 -7.17 -13.67
N VAL A 410 5.58 -6.75 -14.25
CA VAL A 410 6.75 -6.36 -13.44
C VAL A 410 6.50 -5.09 -12.64
N GLY A 411 5.84 -4.09 -13.24
CA GLY A 411 5.47 -2.86 -12.54
C GLY A 411 4.56 -3.16 -11.35
N MET A 412 3.53 -3.99 -11.55
CA MET A 412 2.62 -4.37 -10.47
C MET A 412 3.30 -5.26 -9.40
N ALA A 413 4.16 -6.20 -9.81
CA ALA A 413 4.89 -7.05 -8.87
C ALA A 413 5.73 -6.21 -7.91
N TRP A 414 6.49 -5.24 -8.42
CA TRP A 414 7.35 -4.40 -7.58
C TRP A 414 6.60 -3.30 -6.85
N GLY A 415 5.55 -2.72 -7.46
CA GLY A 415 4.63 -1.83 -6.75
C GLY A 415 4.03 -2.50 -5.52
N ALA A 416 3.59 -3.75 -5.65
CA ALA A 416 3.06 -4.54 -4.53
C ALA A 416 4.13 -4.92 -3.50
N ARG A 417 5.31 -5.38 -3.94
CA ARG A 417 6.41 -5.75 -3.02
C ARG A 417 6.89 -4.58 -2.17
N LEU A 418 7.05 -3.39 -2.76
CA LEU A 418 7.58 -2.21 -2.06
C LEU A 418 6.60 -1.58 -1.07
N ILE A 419 5.28 -1.71 -1.28
CA ILE A 419 4.25 -1.19 -0.37
C ILE A 419 3.72 -2.25 0.62
N SER A 420 4.09 -3.52 0.44
CA SER A 420 3.54 -4.63 1.24
C SER A 420 3.84 -4.46 2.74
N PRO A 421 2.82 -4.63 3.62
CA PRO A 421 3.01 -4.59 5.08
C PRO A 421 3.68 -5.83 5.67
N THR A 422 3.60 -6.96 4.96
CA THR A 422 3.96 -8.30 5.48
C THR A 422 5.07 -8.97 4.67
N GLY A 423 5.49 -8.34 3.57
CA GLY A 423 6.47 -8.88 2.65
C GLY A 423 7.91 -8.52 2.98
N LEU A 424 8.72 -8.45 1.92
CA LEU A 424 10.17 -8.22 1.94
C LEU A 424 10.62 -7.04 2.79
N PHE A 425 9.83 -5.96 2.79
CA PHE A 425 10.13 -4.69 3.47
C PHE A 425 9.18 -4.45 4.66
N ALA A 426 8.66 -5.52 5.27
CA ALA A 426 7.73 -5.42 6.39
C ALA A 426 8.32 -4.63 7.58
N SER A 427 9.64 -4.67 7.81
CA SER A 427 10.29 -3.85 8.83
C SER A 427 10.00 -2.36 8.70
N ASP A 428 9.83 -1.90 7.46
CA ASP A 428 9.66 -0.49 7.11
C ASP A 428 8.18 -0.15 6.90
N ASN A 429 7.36 -1.17 6.60
CA ASN A 429 5.99 -0.99 6.13
C ASN A 429 4.92 -1.46 7.11
N ALA A 430 5.23 -2.30 8.10
CA ALA A 430 4.21 -2.94 8.93
C ALA A 430 3.43 -1.95 9.81
N LYS A 431 4.10 -0.87 10.26
CA LYS A 431 3.55 0.10 11.22
C LYS A 431 3.97 1.53 10.86
N ALA A 432 3.16 2.49 11.27
CA ALA A 432 3.55 3.89 11.18
C ALA A 432 4.56 4.26 12.27
N GLU A 433 5.45 5.21 11.97
CA GLU A 433 6.58 5.55 12.84
C GLU A 433 6.14 6.28 14.11
N LYS A 434 5.18 7.21 13.97
CA LYS A 434 4.80 8.14 15.04
C LYS A 434 3.63 7.65 15.89
N ASN A 435 2.81 6.75 15.35
CA ASN A 435 1.59 6.30 15.98
C ASN A 435 1.31 4.84 15.57
N ASP A 436 0.74 4.02 16.45
CA ASP A 436 0.38 2.62 16.16
C ASP A 436 -0.91 2.51 15.30
N ARG A 437 -1.28 3.55 14.53
CA ARG A 437 -2.52 3.58 13.75
C ARG A 437 -2.36 2.85 12.40
N PRO A 438 -3.45 2.27 11.85
CA PRO A 438 -3.43 1.66 10.52
C PRO A 438 -2.95 2.62 9.42
N ILE A 439 -2.29 2.07 8.41
CA ILE A 439 -1.85 2.81 7.22
C ILE A 439 -2.77 2.47 6.05
N SER A 440 -3.36 3.49 5.44
CA SER A 440 -4.08 3.38 4.18
C SER A 440 -3.07 3.30 3.03
N ARG A 441 -3.09 2.20 2.27
CA ARG A 441 -2.10 1.91 1.22
C ARG A 441 -2.74 2.03 -0.16
N HIS A 442 -2.12 2.81 -1.03
CA HIS A 442 -2.59 3.07 -2.38
C HIS A 442 -1.50 2.80 -3.40
N ILE A 443 -1.80 1.99 -4.41
CA ILE A 443 -1.00 1.90 -5.64
C ILE A 443 -1.70 2.73 -6.70
N LEU A 444 -1.01 3.70 -7.29
CA LEU A 444 -1.45 4.42 -8.48
C LEU A 444 -0.72 3.84 -9.68
N PHE A 445 -1.39 2.97 -10.43
CA PHE A 445 -0.85 2.29 -11.60
C PHE A 445 -1.22 3.07 -12.87
N MET A 446 -0.23 3.58 -13.58
CA MET A 446 -0.44 4.29 -14.83
C MET A 446 0.13 3.51 -16.02
N THR A 447 -0.54 3.60 -17.17
CA THR A 447 -0.06 3.08 -18.45
C THR A 447 -0.70 3.81 -19.63
N ASP A 448 0.01 3.91 -20.76
CA ASP A 448 -0.58 4.41 -22.01
C ASP A 448 -1.17 3.32 -22.91
N GLY A 449 -1.27 2.10 -22.39
CA GLY A 449 -2.17 1.12 -22.95
C GLY A 449 -1.67 -0.30 -22.97
N GLU A 450 -1.87 -0.96 -24.10
CA GLU A 450 -1.76 -2.40 -24.20
C GLU A 450 -0.35 -2.90 -23.92
N MET A 451 -0.31 -4.04 -23.24
CA MET A 451 0.90 -4.78 -22.99
C MET A 451 1.57 -5.20 -24.31
N ASN A 452 2.87 -4.93 -24.43
CA ASN A 452 3.66 -5.23 -25.61
C ASN A 452 4.91 -6.00 -25.18
N THR A 453 4.92 -7.32 -25.38
CA THR A 453 5.92 -8.23 -24.79
C THR A 453 6.59 -9.09 -25.87
N PRO A 454 7.34 -8.46 -26.80
CA PRO A 454 7.97 -9.19 -27.90
C PRO A 454 8.99 -10.19 -27.38
N ARG A 455 8.97 -11.41 -27.92
CA ARG A 455 9.78 -12.53 -27.42
C ARG A 455 11.28 -12.33 -27.65
N ASP A 456 11.68 -11.44 -28.53
CA ASP A 456 13.07 -11.11 -28.84
C ASP A 456 13.62 -9.91 -28.07
N ASN A 457 12.83 -9.38 -27.13
CA ASN A 457 13.31 -8.43 -26.15
C ASN A 457 13.82 -9.15 -24.88
N LEU A 458 14.91 -8.66 -24.30
CA LEU A 458 15.31 -9.04 -22.96
C LEU A 458 14.47 -8.27 -21.95
N SER A 459 13.69 -9.00 -21.16
CA SER A 459 12.79 -8.45 -20.14
C SER A 459 13.17 -8.94 -18.74
N HIS A 460 12.38 -8.56 -17.74
CA HIS A 460 12.46 -9.12 -16.40
C HIS A 460 12.29 -10.65 -16.37
N GLN A 461 11.66 -11.28 -17.37
CA GLN A 461 11.58 -12.74 -17.48
C GLN A 461 12.73 -13.34 -18.32
N GLY A 462 13.70 -12.54 -18.76
CA GLY A 462 14.73 -12.96 -19.71
C GLY A 462 14.31 -12.79 -21.17
N LEU A 463 15.05 -13.46 -22.06
CA LEU A 463 14.85 -13.41 -23.52
C LEU A 463 14.06 -14.63 -24.01
N GLU A 464 12.74 -14.46 -24.11
CA GLU A 464 11.77 -15.56 -24.27
C GLU A 464 11.93 -16.35 -25.59
N ARG A 465 12.48 -15.76 -26.65
CA ARG A 465 12.74 -16.42 -27.94
C ARG A 465 13.82 -17.50 -27.82
N SER A 466 14.86 -17.23 -27.03
CA SER A 466 16.05 -18.09 -26.94
C SER A 466 16.11 -18.89 -25.63
N LEU A 467 15.58 -18.37 -24.54
CA LEU A 467 15.49 -19.03 -23.24
C LEU A 467 14.06 -18.86 -22.69
N PRO A 468 13.09 -19.68 -23.14
CA PRO A 468 11.69 -19.51 -22.79
C PRO A 468 11.48 -19.80 -21.30
N ARG A 469 11.17 -18.76 -20.53
CA ARG A 469 10.89 -18.84 -19.08
C ARG A 469 9.39 -18.78 -18.79
N ILE A 470 8.61 -18.09 -19.63
CA ILE A 470 7.14 -18.08 -19.52
C ILE A 470 6.47 -19.12 -20.42
N GLY A 471 7.21 -19.69 -21.39
CA GLY A 471 6.76 -20.76 -22.27
C GLY A 471 5.88 -20.27 -23.43
N ALA A 472 6.09 -19.03 -23.88
CA ALA A 472 5.31 -18.43 -24.96
C ALA A 472 5.71 -18.99 -26.34
N THR A 473 4.75 -19.27 -27.19
CA THR A 473 5.01 -19.78 -28.56
C THR A 473 5.12 -18.68 -29.61
N ASP A 474 4.50 -17.52 -29.37
CA ASP A 474 4.52 -16.34 -30.24
C ASP A 474 4.23 -15.08 -29.40
N ASN A 475 4.31 -13.89 -30.02
CA ASN A 475 4.12 -12.63 -29.30
C ASN A 475 2.70 -12.45 -28.75
N LYS A 476 1.67 -13.02 -29.39
CA LYS A 476 0.30 -12.94 -28.89
C LYS A 476 0.12 -13.82 -27.65
N ASP A 477 0.71 -15.02 -27.65
CA ASP A 477 0.74 -15.89 -26.49
C ASP A 477 1.54 -15.28 -25.32
N ALA A 478 2.66 -14.60 -25.62
CA ALA A 478 3.43 -13.85 -24.63
C ALA A 478 2.58 -12.78 -23.94
N ILE A 479 1.88 -11.94 -24.71
CA ILE A 479 0.96 -10.92 -24.20
C ILE A 479 -0.13 -11.55 -23.33
N ALA A 480 -0.73 -12.66 -23.75
CA ALA A 480 -1.78 -13.33 -22.99
C ALA A 480 -1.26 -13.88 -21.64
N ARG A 481 -0.06 -14.46 -21.61
CA ARG A 481 0.57 -14.99 -20.39
C ARG A 481 1.01 -13.90 -19.41
N HIS A 482 1.53 -12.77 -19.91
CA HIS A 482 1.88 -11.63 -19.06
C HIS A 482 0.62 -10.92 -18.53
N ASN A 483 -0.46 -10.82 -19.31
CA ASN A 483 -1.74 -10.29 -18.81
C ASN A 483 -2.33 -11.16 -17.69
N ASN A 484 -2.20 -12.50 -17.78
CA ASN A 484 -2.61 -13.40 -16.71
C ASN A 484 -1.80 -13.15 -15.41
N ARG A 485 -0.48 -12.96 -15.54
CA ARG A 485 0.39 -12.59 -14.40
C ARG A 485 -0.03 -11.28 -13.77
N PHE A 486 -0.18 -10.24 -14.57
CA PHE A 486 -0.60 -8.92 -14.13
C PHE A 486 -1.89 -8.97 -13.30
N ARG A 487 -2.94 -9.62 -13.82
CA ARG A 487 -4.23 -9.75 -13.10
C ARG A 487 -4.09 -10.48 -11.78
N GLN A 488 -3.35 -11.58 -11.74
CA GLN A 488 -3.15 -12.35 -10.52
C GLN A 488 -2.33 -11.57 -9.47
N LEU A 489 -1.37 -10.75 -9.89
CA LEU A 489 -0.61 -9.85 -9.00
C LEU A 489 -1.53 -8.76 -8.42
N CYS A 490 -2.41 -8.16 -9.22
CA CYS A 490 -3.40 -7.20 -8.71
C CYS A 490 -4.31 -7.83 -7.65
N GLU A 491 -4.80 -9.06 -7.87
CA GLU A 491 -5.61 -9.78 -6.87
C GLU A 491 -4.82 -10.16 -5.61
N ARG A 492 -3.50 -10.34 -5.69
CA ARG A 492 -2.66 -10.56 -4.51
C ARG A 492 -2.51 -9.26 -3.72
N ALA A 493 -2.19 -8.14 -4.36
CA ALA A 493 -2.10 -6.83 -3.72
C ALA A 493 -3.41 -6.40 -3.06
N LYS A 494 -4.56 -6.55 -3.75
CA LYS A 494 -5.89 -6.24 -3.17
C LYS A 494 -6.20 -7.05 -1.93
N ARG A 495 -5.79 -8.33 -1.86
CA ARG A 495 -5.96 -9.19 -0.67
C ARG A 495 -5.15 -8.73 0.54
N GLN A 496 -4.16 -7.87 0.34
CA GLN A 496 -3.40 -7.24 1.43
C GLN A 496 -4.01 -5.92 1.92
N GLY A 497 -5.20 -5.56 1.42
CA GLY A 497 -5.85 -4.29 1.75
C GLY A 497 -5.27 -3.09 1.01
N ILE A 498 -4.48 -3.31 -0.06
CA ILE A 498 -3.96 -2.23 -0.91
C ILE A 498 -5.05 -1.81 -1.89
N THR A 499 -5.34 -0.51 -1.95
CA THR A 499 -6.25 0.05 -2.94
C THR A 499 -5.48 0.33 -4.23
N ILE A 500 -5.93 -0.24 -5.36
CA ILE A 500 -5.29 -0.03 -6.65
C ILE A 500 -6.12 0.96 -7.46
N TRP A 501 -5.50 2.06 -7.83
CA TRP A 501 -6.01 3.05 -8.77
C TRP A 501 -5.35 2.80 -10.11
N VAL A 502 -6.12 2.75 -11.20
CA VAL A 502 -5.57 2.56 -12.54
C VAL A 502 -5.91 3.77 -13.40
N VAL A 503 -4.91 4.36 -14.05
CA VAL A 503 -5.08 5.48 -14.98
C VAL A 503 -4.56 5.06 -16.36
N SER A 504 -5.46 4.98 -17.33
CA SER A 504 -5.13 4.67 -18.73
C SER A 504 -4.98 5.96 -19.53
N PHE A 505 -3.88 6.10 -20.27
CA PHE A 505 -3.56 7.35 -20.96
C PHE A 505 -3.49 7.21 -22.49
N GLY A 506 -4.27 8.00 -23.23
CA GLY A 506 -4.28 8.00 -24.69
C GLY A 506 -4.85 6.74 -25.33
N VAL A 507 -5.49 5.85 -24.55
CA VAL A 507 -6.20 4.65 -25.01
C VAL A 507 -7.43 4.38 -24.13
N SER A 508 -8.41 3.65 -24.69
CA SER A 508 -9.52 3.11 -23.90
C SER A 508 -9.01 2.06 -22.91
N SER A 509 -9.43 2.15 -21.64
CA SER A 509 -9.12 1.12 -20.65
C SER A 509 -9.71 -0.21 -21.08
N ASN A 510 -8.91 -1.27 -21.01
CA ASN A 510 -9.33 -2.61 -21.41
C ASN A 510 -9.74 -3.46 -20.21
N SER A 511 -10.28 -4.65 -20.50
CA SER A 511 -10.76 -5.58 -19.45
C SER A 511 -9.69 -5.98 -18.43
N ASN A 512 -8.40 -6.01 -18.80
CA ASN A 512 -7.31 -6.37 -17.89
C ASN A 512 -7.02 -5.23 -16.92
N LEU A 513 -6.89 -3.99 -17.41
CA LEU A 513 -6.68 -2.79 -16.60
C LEU A 513 -7.84 -2.55 -15.64
N ASN A 514 -9.08 -2.63 -16.14
CA ASN A 514 -10.29 -2.49 -15.31
C ASN A 514 -10.41 -3.59 -14.24
N SER A 515 -9.95 -4.82 -14.52
CA SER A 515 -9.97 -5.89 -13.52
C SER A 515 -8.91 -5.72 -12.43
N CYS A 516 -7.82 -5.02 -12.75
CA CYS A 516 -6.76 -4.76 -11.79
C CYS A 516 -7.19 -3.71 -10.75
N ALA A 517 -7.85 -2.64 -11.20
CA ALA A 517 -8.34 -1.56 -10.34
C ALA A 517 -9.26 -2.07 -9.22
N SER A 518 -9.20 -1.38 -8.08
CA SER A 518 -10.23 -1.48 -7.04
C SER A 518 -11.57 -0.92 -7.55
N SER A 519 -12.68 -1.34 -6.94
CA SER A 519 -14.03 -0.95 -7.39
C SER A 519 -14.18 0.58 -7.50
N GLY A 520 -14.48 1.07 -8.70
CA GLY A 520 -14.66 2.49 -8.98
C GLY A 520 -13.36 3.30 -9.16
N GLN A 521 -12.19 2.64 -9.15
CA GLN A 521 -10.87 3.29 -9.17
C GLN A 521 -10.13 3.15 -10.51
N ALA A 522 -10.88 3.04 -11.60
CA ALA A 522 -10.34 3.03 -12.96
C ALA A 522 -10.68 4.35 -13.66
N TYR A 523 -9.66 4.99 -14.23
CA TYR A 523 -9.71 6.29 -14.89
C TYR A 523 -9.14 6.18 -16.30
N GLU A 524 -9.69 6.99 -17.21
CA GLU A 524 -9.22 7.14 -18.58
C GLU A 524 -8.91 8.62 -18.82
N SER A 525 -7.81 8.88 -19.52
CA SER A 525 -7.34 10.22 -19.88
C SER A 525 -6.94 10.21 -21.35
N ASN A 526 -7.47 11.11 -22.16
CA ASN A 526 -7.14 11.21 -23.58
C ASN A 526 -5.95 12.14 -23.85
N ASP A 527 -5.69 13.07 -22.94
CA ASP A 527 -4.61 14.06 -23.02
C ASP A 527 -4.04 14.39 -21.63
N SER A 528 -2.99 15.20 -21.61
CA SER A 528 -2.25 15.55 -20.38
C SER A 528 -3.08 16.36 -19.39
N ASP A 529 -4.09 17.11 -19.87
CA ASP A 529 -4.95 17.90 -19.00
C ASP A 529 -5.93 16.97 -18.25
N GLU A 530 -6.60 16.06 -18.98
CA GLU A 530 -7.45 15.02 -18.39
C GLU A 530 -6.64 14.08 -17.47
N LEU A 531 -5.36 13.84 -17.79
CA LEU A 531 -4.46 13.07 -16.92
C LEU A 531 -4.24 13.76 -15.59
N ASN A 532 -3.91 15.05 -15.63
CA ASN A 532 -3.74 15.82 -14.41
C ASN A 532 -5.05 15.89 -13.61
N GLU A 533 -6.18 16.18 -14.26
CA GLU A 533 -7.50 16.21 -13.61
C GLU A 533 -7.83 14.91 -12.85
N ASN A 534 -7.50 13.75 -13.45
CA ASN A 534 -7.69 12.44 -12.82
C ASN A 534 -6.77 12.23 -11.62
N PHE A 535 -5.48 12.57 -11.74
CA PHE A 535 -4.54 12.51 -10.62
C PHE A 535 -5.03 13.40 -9.47
N GLN A 536 -5.45 14.62 -9.78
CA GLN A 536 -6.02 15.56 -8.82
C GLN A 536 -7.32 15.05 -8.17
N ALA A 537 -8.18 14.36 -8.92
CA ALA A 537 -9.37 13.74 -8.37
C ALA A 537 -9.03 12.61 -7.39
N ILE A 538 -8.02 11.81 -7.70
CA ILE A 538 -7.52 10.72 -6.83
C ILE A 538 -6.90 11.30 -5.56
N ALA A 539 -6.03 12.31 -5.68
CA ALA A 539 -5.43 13.01 -4.52
C ALA A 539 -6.51 13.53 -3.57
N ARG A 540 -7.54 14.20 -4.11
CA ARG A 540 -8.70 14.67 -3.31
C ARG A 540 -9.50 13.54 -2.66
N GLN A 541 -9.59 12.37 -3.27
CA GLN A 541 -10.27 11.22 -2.65
C GLN A 541 -9.44 10.62 -1.52
N ILE A 542 -8.13 10.46 -1.73
CA ILE A 542 -7.19 10.02 -0.70
C ILE A 542 -7.22 11.00 0.48
N SER A 543 -7.17 12.32 0.23
CA SER A 543 -7.30 13.35 1.27
C SER A 543 -8.70 13.42 1.91
N LYS A 544 -9.77 13.24 1.13
CA LYS A 544 -11.17 12.97 1.54
C LYS A 544 -11.26 12.02 2.75
N LEU A 545 -10.62 10.87 2.57
CA LEU A 545 -10.63 9.79 3.55
C LEU A 545 -9.88 10.16 4.84
N ARG A 546 -8.88 11.06 4.76
CA ARG A 546 -8.13 11.55 5.94
C ARG A 546 -8.95 12.42 6.89
N LEU A 547 -9.99 13.10 6.39
CA LEU A 547 -10.81 14.03 7.17
C LEU A 547 -12.09 13.40 7.73
N SER A 548 -12.41 12.17 7.33
CA SER A 548 -13.72 11.54 7.60
C SER A 548 -13.67 10.22 8.36
N GLN A 549 -12.49 9.76 8.77
CA GLN A 549 -12.32 8.61 9.66
C GLN A 549 -11.98 9.05 11.07
#